data_AF-A0A2A4Z094-F1
#
_entry.id   AF-A0A2A4Z094-F1
#
_cell.length_a   1.000
_cell.length_b   1.000
_cell.length_c   1.000
_cell.angle_alpha   90.00
_cell.angle_beta   90.00
_cell.angle_gamma   90.00
#
_symmetry.space_group_name_H-M   'P 1'
#
loop_
_entity.id
_entity.type
_entity.pdbx_description
1 polymer ?
#
loop_
_entity_poly.entity_id
_entity_poly.type
_entity_poly.pdbx_seq_one_letter_code
_entity_poly.pdbx_strand_id
1 'polypeptide(L)'
;MMFSLFVFSQEGNRTDGKGKQGEWKKYHKNGMLHKVGSFKNDKPIGEFKYYYDTGKIQAKMTHVGNQSYSIMYYKTGEPKAAGKYINQKKDSTWTYYDENGYKKATEYYTKGVKDKIWYIYYTDGQIAEEIEYVNDFEQGIWNKYWQNGKKKMAATYDKGGLEGNAVYYNSVGKRSVSGYYYHGLRNGIWIHFEEDGTTIKKKEEFKNGRKVYENEADKYIDPETDKPINEDFLELDENGMPRQ
;
A
#
# COMPACT_ATOMS: atom_id res chain seq x y z
N MET A 1 45.95 -48.76 -18.47
CA MET A 1 44.98 -48.11 -17.57
C MET A 1 44.48 -46.87 -18.29
N MET A 2 43.31 -46.95 -18.93
CA MET A 2 42.76 -45.89 -19.77
C MET A 2 41.79 -45.08 -18.90
N PHE A 3 42.17 -43.88 -18.48
CA PHE A 3 41.26 -42.98 -17.77
C PHE A 3 40.34 -42.33 -18.80
N SER A 4 39.06 -42.72 -18.80
CA SER A 4 38.01 -41.96 -19.48
C SER A 4 37.82 -40.64 -18.76
N LEU A 5 38.22 -39.56 -19.42
CA LEU A 5 37.81 -38.21 -19.07
C LEU A 5 36.32 -38.07 -19.42
N PHE A 6 35.45 -38.10 -18.40
CA PHE A 6 34.09 -37.62 -18.56
C PHE A 6 34.16 -36.10 -18.77
N VAL A 7 34.09 -35.70 -20.04
CA VAL A 7 33.80 -34.32 -20.41
C VAL A 7 32.34 -34.08 -20.04
N PHE A 8 32.10 -33.47 -18.87
CA PHE A 8 30.81 -32.81 -18.62
C PHE A 8 30.73 -31.65 -19.60
N SER A 9 30.11 -31.89 -20.76
CA SER A 9 29.61 -30.84 -21.62
C SER A 9 28.80 -29.90 -20.74
N GLN A 10 29.17 -28.62 -20.71
CA GLN A 10 28.26 -27.58 -20.25
C GLN A 10 27.05 -27.64 -21.19
N GLU A 11 26.01 -28.37 -20.77
CA GLU A 11 24.75 -28.43 -21.50
C GLU A 11 24.17 -27.01 -21.49
N GLY A 12 24.48 -26.26 -22.55
CA GLY A 12 23.99 -24.91 -22.75
C GLY A 12 22.47 -24.90 -22.93
N ASN A 13 21.97 -23.71 -23.19
CA ASN A 13 20.57 -23.47 -23.52
C ASN A 13 20.14 -24.32 -24.73
N ARG A 14 19.25 -25.30 -24.53
CA ARG A 14 18.79 -26.24 -25.57
C ARG A 14 17.39 -25.91 -26.07
N THR A 15 17.22 -25.94 -27.40
CA THR A 15 15.91 -25.84 -28.07
C THR A 15 15.66 -27.07 -28.94
N ASP A 16 14.40 -27.48 -29.07
CA ASP A 16 13.94 -28.44 -30.07
C ASP A 16 12.82 -27.82 -30.95
N GLY A 17 12.21 -28.62 -31.84
CA GLY A 17 11.08 -28.17 -32.66
C GLY A 17 9.83 -27.75 -31.87
N LYS A 18 9.84 -27.87 -30.53
CA LYS A 18 8.79 -27.44 -29.60
C LYS A 18 9.23 -26.29 -28.70
N GLY A 19 10.43 -25.74 -28.91
CA GLY A 19 10.97 -24.60 -28.17
C GLY A 19 12.02 -24.96 -27.13
N LYS A 20 12.15 -24.14 -26.08
CA LYS A 20 13.14 -24.31 -25.01
C LYS A 20 12.89 -25.58 -24.19
N GLN A 21 13.97 -26.31 -23.92
CA GLN A 21 13.98 -27.54 -23.12
C GLN A 21 15.09 -27.50 -22.07
N GLY A 22 14.84 -28.17 -20.93
CA GLY A 22 15.84 -28.41 -19.90
C GLY A 22 16.28 -27.14 -19.17
N GLU A 23 17.45 -27.21 -18.55
CA GLU A 23 18.02 -26.08 -17.81
C GLU A 23 18.53 -25.00 -18.77
N TRP A 24 18.25 -23.75 -18.42
CA TRP A 24 18.68 -22.57 -19.15
C TRP A 24 19.42 -21.62 -18.21
N LYS A 25 20.59 -21.15 -18.65
CA LYS A 25 21.44 -20.21 -17.93
C LYS A 25 21.66 -18.94 -18.75
N LYS A 26 21.68 -17.80 -18.05
CA LYS A 26 22.10 -16.50 -18.58
C LYS A 26 23.11 -15.89 -17.61
N TYR A 27 24.11 -15.22 -18.13
CA TYR A 27 25.19 -14.60 -17.38
C TYR A 27 25.16 -13.07 -17.53
N HIS A 28 25.69 -12.38 -16.53
CA HIS A 28 25.98 -10.95 -16.54
C HIS A 28 27.19 -10.65 -17.43
N LYS A 29 27.43 -9.37 -17.74
CA LYS A 29 28.62 -8.94 -18.51
C LYS A 29 29.94 -9.31 -17.84
N ASN A 30 29.96 -9.41 -16.52
CA ASN A 30 31.13 -9.83 -15.73
C ASN A 30 31.31 -11.37 -15.66
N GLY A 31 30.49 -12.14 -16.39
CA GLY A 31 30.55 -13.60 -16.42
C GLY A 31 29.83 -14.30 -15.25
N MET A 32 29.34 -13.57 -14.25
CA MET A 32 28.60 -14.17 -13.14
C MET A 32 27.21 -14.61 -13.58
N LEU A 33 26.68 -15.68 -12.98
CA LEU A 33 25.33 -16.19 -13.30
C LEU A 33 24.29 -15.10 -13.00
N HIS A 34 23.41 -14.82 -13.95
CA HIS A 34 22.32 -13.85 -13.81
C HIS A 34 20.97 -14.54 -13.60
N LYS A 35 20.72 -15.64 -14.32
CA LYS A 35 19.46 -16.38 -14.27
C LYS A 35 19.70 -17.85 -14.56
N VAL A 36 19.05 -18.72 -13.80
CA VAL A 36 18.92 -20.15 -14.10
C VAL A 36 17.49 -20.62 -13.87
N GLY A 37 17.01 -21.55 -14.69
CA GLY A 37 15.75 -22.25 -14.49
C GLY A 37 15.45 -23.20 -15.64
N SER A 38 14.36 -23.96 -15.54
CA SER A 38 14.07 -25.03 -16.49
C SER A 38 12.86 -24.73 -17.36
N PHE A 39 12.91 -25.19 -18.60
CA PHE A 39 11.82 -25.10 -19.57
C PHE A 39 11.38 -26.47 -20.08
N LYS A 40 10.10 -26.59 -20.43
CA LYS A 40 9.54 -27.71 -21.18
C LYS A 40 8.59 -27.16 -22.24
N ASN A 41 8.95 -27.28 -23.52
CA ASN A 41 8.22 -26.72 -24.66
C ASN A 41 7.91 -25.21 -24.46
N ASP A 42 8.95 -24.40 -24.24
CA ASP A 42 8.88 -22.96 -23.94
C ASP A 42 8.17 -22.56 -22.63
N LYS A 43 7.55 -23.51 -21.92
CA LYS A 43 6.90 -23.23 -20.64
C LYS A 43 7.91 -23.33 -19.48
N PRO A 44 8.03 -22.30 -18.63
CA PRO A 44 8.87 -22.37 -17.44
C PRO A 44 8.32 -23.42 -16.46
N ILE A 45 9.20 -24.27 -15.94
CA ILE A 45 8.87 -25.32 -14.97
C ILE A 45 9.81 -25.26 -13.77
N GLY A 46 9.28 -25.54 -12.59
CA GLY A 46 10.05 -25.59 -11.35
C GLY A 46 10.56 -24.22 -10.90
N GLU A 47 11.73 -24.21 -10.27
CA GLU A 47 12.32 -23.01 -9.68
C GLU A 47 13.21 -22.26 -10.68
N PHE A 48 13.00 -20.96 -10.77
CA PHE A 48 13.89 -20.01 -11.41
C PHE A 48 14.61 -19.20 -10.35
N LYS A 49 15.92 -19.09 -10.47
CA LYS A 49 16.77 -18.25 -9.62
C LYS A 49 17.35 -17.12 -10.45
N TYR A 50 17.27 -15.93 -9.90
CA TYR A 50 17.85 -14.71 -10.44
C TYR A 50 18.90 -14.21 -9.46
N TYR A 51 20.00 -13.70 -9.97
CA TYR A 51 21.14 -13.28 -9.16
C TYR A 51 21.57 -11.87 -9.56
N TYR A 52 21.98 -11.08 -8.57
CA TYR A 52 22.68 -9.84 -8.80
C TYR A 52 24.02 -10.09 -9.50
N ASP A 53 24.59 -9.03 -10.07
CA ASP A 53 25.94 -9.03 -10.65
C ASP A 53 27.05 -9.32 -9.62
N THR A 54 26.72 -9.33 -8.33
CA THR A 54 27.57 -9.77 -7.22
C THR A 54 27.49 -11.27 -6.93
N GLY A 55 26.62 -12.02 -7.64
CA GLY A 55 26.36 -13.45 -7.41
C GLY A 55 25.40 -13.75 -6.25
N LYS A 56 24.98 -12.73 -5.49
CA LYS A 56 23.94 -12.90 -4.46
C LYS A 56 22.56 -13.11 -5.09
N ILE A 57 21.71 -13.88 -4.43
CA ILE A 57 20.34 -14.12 -4.91
C ILE A 57 19.56 -12.81 -4.97
N GLN A 58 18.89 -12.56 -6.10
CA GLN A 58 18.02 -11.42 -6.33
C GLN A 58 16.56 -11.82 -6.25
N ALA A 59 16.20 -12.97 -6.80
CA ALA A 59 14.85 -13.50 -6.70
C ALA A 59 14.81 -15.03 -6.88
N LYS A 60 13.79 -15.65 -6.29
CA LYS A 60 13.38 -17.03 -6.55
C LYS A 60 11.94 -17.01 -7.03
N MET A 61 11.64 -17.76 -8.09
CA MET A 61 10.29 -17.92 -8.64
C MET A 61 10.00 -19.40 -8.86
N THR A 62 8.98 -19.94 -8.18
CA THR A 62 8.57 -21.35 -8.34
C THR A 62 7.29 -21.42 -9.15
N HIS A 63 7.34 -22.06 -10.32
CA HIS A 63 6.22 -22.21 -11.24
C HIS A 63 5.45 -23.51 -10.99
N VAL A 64 4.14 -23.39 -10.74
CA VAL A 64 3.20 -24.51 -10.54
C VAL A 64 1.96 -24.25 -11.38
N GLY A 65 1.85 -24.93 -12.53
CA GLY A 65 0.77 -24.71 -13.49
C GLY A 65 0.76 -23.26 -14.00
N ASN A 66 -0.34 -22.54 -13.78
CA ASN A 66 -0.47 -21.13 -14.14
C ASN A 66 -0.06 -20.16 -13.01
N GLN A 67 0.41 -20.69 -11.89
CA GLN A 67 0.83 -19.91 -10.72
C GLN A 67 2.35 -19.81 -10.65
N SER A 68 2.84 -18.71 -10.09
CA SER A 68 4.24 -18.53 -9.74
C SER A 68 4.39 -17.87 -8.37
N TYR A 69 5.09 -18.52 -7.45
CA TYR A 69 5.41 -17.95 -6.15
C TYR A 69 6.76 -17.26 -6.23
N SER A 70 6.82 -16.00 -5.83
CA SER A 70 7.99 -15.15 -5.98
C SER A 70 8.48 -14.66 -4.63
N ILE A 71 9.79 -14.75 -4.40
CA ILE A 71 10.49 -14.08 -3.31
C ILE A 71 11.61 -13.25 -3.93
N MET A 72 11.63 -11.96 -3.64
CA MET A 72 12.68 -11.03 -4.05
C MET A 72 13.54 -10.71 -2.84
N TYR A 73 14.82 -10.43 -3.06
CA TYR A 73 15.79 -10.18 -2.00
C TYR A 73 16.54 -8.86 -2.25
N TYR A 74 16.92 -8.18 -1.18
CA TYR A 74 17.89 -7.08 -1.23
C TYR A 74 19.29 -7.60 -1.55
N LYS A 75 20.21 -6.71 -1.96
CA LYS A 75 21.64 -7.06 -2.13
C LYS A 75 22.30 -7.48 -0.82
N THR A 76 21.72 -7.13 0.32
CA THR A 76 22.16 -7.59 1.64
C THR A 76 21.90 -9.09 1.82
N GLY A 77 20.78 -9.59 1.29
CA GLY A 77 20.33 -10.98 1.36
C GLY A 77 18.94 -11.12 1.98
N GLU A 78 18.44 -10.07 2.63
CA GLU A 78 17.13 -10.08 3.28
C GLU A 78 15.97 -10.08 2.28
N PRO A 79 14.83 -10.70 2.60
CA PRO A 79 13.64 -10.62 1.77
C PRO A 79 13.24 -9.16 1.55
N LYS A 80 12.96 -8.82 0.30
CA LYS A 80 12.45 -7.51 -0.12
C LYS A 80 10.96 -7.54 -0.34
N ALA A 81 10.48 -8.62 -0.95
CA ALA A 81 9.06 -8.82 -1.21
C ALA A 81 8.76 -10.29 -1.46
N ALA A 82 7.55 -10.72 -1.09
CA ALA A 82 7.06 -12.06 -1.37
C ALA A 82 5.58 -12.01 -1.76
N GLY A 83 5.18 -12.88 -2.69
CA GLY A 83 3.81 -12.98 -3.14
C GLY A 83 3.66 -14.01 -4.26
N LYS A 84 2.47 -14.06 -4.87
CA LYS A 84 2.23 -14.93 -6.00
C LYS A 84 1.73 -14.17 -7.23
N TYR A 85 1.92 -14.80 -8.36
CA TYR A 85 1.35 -14.43 -9.65
C TYR A 85 0.40 -15.54 -10.10
N ILE A 86 -0.73 -15.16 -10.70
CA ILE A 86 -1.61 -16.06 -11.46
C ILE A 86 -1.69 -15.50 -12.89
N ASN A 87 -1.40 -16.33 -13.89
CA ASN A 87 -1.36 -15.89 -15.29
C ASN A 87 -0.44 -14.66 -15.50
N GLN A 88 0.72 -14.65 -14.83
CA GLN A 88 1.72 -13.57 -14.87
C GLN A 88 1.27 -12.23 -14.27
N LYS A 89 0.12 -12.17 -13.60
CA LYS A 89 -0.37 -10.98 -12.88
C LYS A 89 -0.31 -11.20 -11.38
N LYS A 90 0.01 -10.16 -10.59
CA LYS A 90 0.02 -10.26 -9.12
C LYS A 90 -1.33 -10.72 -8.61
N ASP A 91 -1.34 -11.57 -7.60
CA ASP A 91 -2.58 -12.09 -7.03
C ASP A 91 -2.43 -12.39 -5.54
N SER A 92 -3.53 -12.23 -4.80
CA SER A 92 -3.63 -12.31 -3.35
C SER A 92 -2.65 -11.35 -2.67
N THR A 93 -2.17 -11.71 -1.47
CA THR A 93 -1.31 -10.83 -0.68
C THR A 93 0.13 -10.82 -1.20
N TRP A 94 0.64 -9.62 -1.44
CA TRP A 94 2.04 -9.29 -1.59
C TRP A 94 2.52 -8.62 -0.31
N THR A 95 3.61 -9.12 0.26
CA THR A 95 4.24 -8.55 1.47
C THR A 95 5.58 -7.96 1.10
N TYR A 96 5.87 -6.77 1.62
CA TYR A 96 7.11 -6.03 1.39
C TYR A 96 7.81 -5.79 2.71
N TYR A 97 9.14 -5.81 2.67
CA TYR A 97 9.99 -5.69 3.84
C TYR A 97 11.05 -4.62 3.61
N ASP A 98 11.61 -4.07 4.67
CA ASP A 98 12.78 -3.21 4.63
C ASP A 98 14.08 -4.03 4.62
N GLU A 99 15.24 -3.36 4.56
CA GLU A 99 16.54 -4.03 4.51
C GLU A 99 16.92 -4.73 5.82
N ASN A 100 16.21 -4.45 6.92
CA ASN A 100 16.39 -5.11 8.22
C ASN A 100 15.41 -6.29 8.40
N GLY A 101 14.56 -6.56 7.40
CA GLY A 101 13.57 -7.64 7.42
C GLY A 101 12.24 -7.26 8.09
N TYR A 102 12.03 -6.00 8.50
CA TYR A 102 10.75 -5.56 9.05
C TYR A 102 9.72 -5.38 7.94
N LYS A 103 8.49 -5.82 8.20
CA LYS A 103 7.37 -5.65 7.26
C LYS A 103 7.09 -4.16 7.07
N LYS A 104 7.04 -3.70 5.82
CA LYS A 104 6.70 -2.32 5.43
C LYS A 104 5.27 -2.18 4.95
N ALA A 105 4.81 -3.16 4.19
CA ALA A 105 3.48 -3.12 3.60
C ALA A 105 2.94 -4.52 3.28
N THR A 106 1.62 -4.63 3.29
CA THR A 106 0.89 -5.72 2.64
C THR A 106 -0.10 -5.13 1.66
N GLU A 107 -0.03 -5.63 0.44
CA GLU A 107 -0.88 -5.23 -0.67
C GLU A 107 -1.69 -6.45 -1.09
N TYR A 108 -2.95 -6.27 -1.44
CA TYR A 108 -3.78 -7.35 -1.97
C TYR A 108 -4.20 -7.06 -3.41
N TYR A 109 -4.13 -8.11 -4.23
CA TYR A 109 -4.46 -8.04 -5.65
C TYR A 109 -5.41 -9.16 -6.06
N THR A 110 -6.33 -8.87 -6.97
CA THR A 110 -7.15 -9.87 -7.66
C THR A 110 -6.85 -9.79 -9.15
N LYS A 111 -6.20 -10.82 -9.71
CA LYS A 111 -5.85 -10.87 -11.15
C LYS A 111 -5.07 -9.62 -11.66
N GLY A 112 -4.20 -9.07 -10.82
CA GLY A 112 -3.35 -7.91 -11.13
C GLY A 112 -3.93 -6.55 -10.76
N VAL A 113 -5.18 -6.50 -10.29
CA VAL A 113 -5.89 -5.27 -9.90
C VAL A 113 -5.81 -5.13 -8.38
N LYS A 114 -5.52 -3.93 -7.85
CA LYS A 114 -5.53 -3.68 -6.40
C LYS A 114 -6.94 -3.87 -5.87
N ASP A 115 -7.04 -4.56 -4.74
CA ASP A 115 -8.31 -4.97 -4.15
C ASP A 115 -8.14 -5.11 -2.64
N LYS A 116 -9.23 -4.98 -1.88
CA LYS A 116 -9.29 -5.08 -0.41
C LYS A 116 -8.38 -4.09 0.32
N ILE A 117 -8.15 -4.37 1.61
CA ILE A 117 -7.37 -3.52 2.50
C ILE A 117 -5.88 -3.77 2.28
N TRP A 118 -5.17 -2.67 2.05
CA TRP A 118 -3.72 -2.57 2.07
C TRP A 118 -3.28 -1.98 3.41
N TYR A 119 -2.18 -2.50 3.94
CA TYR A 119 -1.62 -2.05 5.21
C TYR A 119 -0.21 -1.50 4.99
N ILE A 120 0.09 -0.39 5.65
CA ILE A 120 1.45 0.15 5.80
C ILE A 120 1.82 0.04 7.27
N TYR A 121 3.04 -0.36 7.57
CA TYR A 121 3.50 -0.63 8.93
C TYR A 121 4.62 0.32 9.36
N TYR A 122 4.65 0.62 10.66
CA TYR A 122 5.82 1.16 11.34
C TYR A 122 6.92 0.09 11.45
N THR A 123 8.14 0.53 11.76
CA THR A 123 9.31 -0.36 11.90
C THR A 123 9.18 -1.35 13.07
N ASP A 124 8.34 -1.05 14.06
CA ASP A 124 8.01 -1.95 15.18
C ASP A 124 6.91 -2.97 14.83
N GLY A 125 6.38 -2.93 13.59
CA GLY A 125 5.35 -3.83 13.10
C GLY A 125 3.92 -3.38 13.38
N GLN A 126 3.70 -2.27 14.09
CA GLN A 126 2.37 -1.70 14.26
C GLN A 126 1.85 -1.11 12.95
N ILE A 127 0.53 -1.10 12.77
CA ILE A 127 -0.09 -0.53 11.56
C ILE A 127 0.03 0.99 11.63
N ALA A 128 0.55 1.57 10.55
CA ALA A 128 0.62 3.02 10.35
C ALA A 128 -0.56 3.51 9.50
N GLU A 129 -0.93 2.77 8.45
CA GLU A 129 -2.06 3.12 7.56
C GLU A 129 -2.83 1.88 7.11
N GLU A 130 -4.14 2.06 6.92
CA GLU A 130 -5.07 1.08 6.33
C GLU A 130 -5.85 1.78 5.22
N ILE A 131 -5.73 1.26 3.99
CA ILE A 131 -6.35 1.84 2.80
C ILE A 131 -7.12 0.74 2.09
N GLU A 132 -8.42 0.90 1.91
CA GLU A 132 -9.21 -0.01 1.09
C GLU A 132 -9.11 0.38 -0.39
N TYR A 133 -8.93 -0.63 -1.24
CA TYR A 133 -8.90 -0.51 -2.69
C TYR A 133 -10.01 -1.34 -3.31
N VAL A 134 -10.68 -0.78 -4.32
CA VAL A 134 -11.63 -1.49 -5.17
C VAL A 134 -11.31 -1.13 -6.62
N ASN A 135 -10.97 -2.13 -7.43
CA ASN A 135 -10.66 -1.96 -8.85
C ASN A 135 -9.55 -0.93 -9.15
N ASP A 136 -8.41 -1.02 -8.45
CA ASP A 136 -7.26 -0.09 -8.53
C ASP A 136 -7.44 1.30 -7.88
N PHE A 137 -8.66 1.66 -7.47
CA PHE A 137 -8.95 2.95 -6.81
C PHE A 137 -9.10 2.80 -5.31
N GLU A 138 -8.64 3.79 -4.54
CA GLU A 138 -8.95 3.93 -3.13
C GLU A 138 -10.46 4.10 -2.95
N GLN A 139 -11.03 3.36 -2.00
CA GLN A 139 -12.46 3.35 -1.70
C GLN A 139 -12.64 3.19 -0.19
N GLY A 140 -13.67 3.80 0.39
CA GLY A 140 -14.02 3.59 1.79
C GLY A 140 -13.11 4.35 2.75
N ILE A 141 -12.96 3.84 3.98
CA ILE A 141 -12.28 4.58 5.05
C ILE A 141 -10.77 4.36 4.98
N TRP A 142 -10.03 5.45 4.79
CA TRP A 142 -8.59 5.53 5.01
C TRP A 142 -8.30 5.86 6.47
N ASN A 143 -7.72 4.90 7.19
CA ASN A 143 -7.26 5.11 8.55
C ASN A 143 -5.75 5.33 8.59
N LYS A 144 -5.32 6.30 9.39
CA LYS A 144 -3.93 6.40 9.86
C LYS A 144 -3.89 6.26 11.35
N TYR A 145 -2.78 5.76 11.85
CA TYR A 145 -2.53 5.55 13.26
C TYR A 145 -1.27 6.30 13.68
N TRP A 146 -1.16 6.57 14.97
CA TRP A 146 0.09 6.95 15.62
C TRP A 146 0.87 5.68 15.97
N GLN A 147 2.17 5.82 16.22
CA GLN A 147 3.01 4.68 16.61
C GLN A 147 2.59 4.04 17.94
N ASN A 148 1.74 4.69 18.76
CA ASN A 148 1.16 4.05 19.95
C ASN A 148 -0.15 3.27 19.65
N GLY A 149 -0.47 3.06 18.37
CA GLY A 149 -1.66 2.34 17.90
C GLY A 149 -2.95 3.17 17.95
N LYS A 150 -2.95 4.38 18.52
CA LYS A 150 -4.14 5.24 18.54
C LYS A 150 -4.41 5.79 17.16
N LYS A 151 -5.69 5.96 16.81
CA LYS A 151 -6.09 6.58 15.55
C LYS A 151 -5.50 7.98 15.47
N LYS A 152 -4.94 8.31 14.31
CA LYS A 152 -4.40 9.62 13.93
C LYS A 152 -5.34 10.34 12.97
N MET A 153 -5.99 9.57 12.11
CA MET A 153 -6.90 10.10 11.10
C MET A 153 -7.87 9.01 10.63
N ALA A 154 -9.09 9.42 10.32
CA ALA A 154 -10.00 8.69 9.44
C ALA A 154 -10.52 9.66 8.38
N ALA A 155 -10.48 9.27 7.11
CA ALA A 155 -11.07 10.03 6.00
C ALA A 155 -11.66 9.06 4.99
N THR A 156 -12.65 9.51 4.20
CA THR A 156 -13.29 8.66 3.19
C THR A 156 -12.71 8.94 1.81
N TYR A 157 -12.40 7.87 1.07
CA TYR A 157 -12.16 7.89 -0.37
C TYR A 157 -13.38 7.40 -1.13
N ASP A 158 -13.69 8.06 -2.24
CA ASP A 158 -14.54 7.52 -3.30
C ASP A 158 -13.78 7.59 -4.63
N LYS A 159 -13.60 6.43 -5.28
CA LYS A 159 -12.93 6.31 -6.59
C LYS A 159 -11.59 7.05 -6.68
N GLY A 160 -10.78 6.97 -5.63
CA GLY A 160 -9.43 7.56 -5.57
C GLY A 160 -9.37 9.04 -5.14
N GLY A 161 -10.50 9.70 -4.90
CA GLY A 161 -10.57 11.07 -4.37
C GLY A 161 -11.06 11.10 -2.93
N LEU A 162 -10.52 11.99 -2.09
CA LEU A 162 -11.10 12.22 -0.76
C LEU A 162 -12.48 12.85 -0.92
N GLU A 163 -13.50 12.20 -0.38
CA GLU A 163 -14.90 12.58 -0.51
C GLU A 163 -15.62 12.24 0.78
N GLY A 164 -16.20 13.23 1.44
CA GLY A 164 -16.92 13.04 2.70
C GLY A 164 -16.15 13.47 3.94
N ASN A 165 -16.57 12.89 5.08
CA ASN A 165 -16.08 13.26 6.40
C ASN A 165 -14.62 12.86 6.63
N ALA A 166 -13.89 13.75 7.29
CA ALA A 166 -12.55 13.49 7.80
C ALA A 166 -12.44 13.92 9.26
N VAL A 167 -11.80 13.09 10.07
CA VAL A 167 -11.52 13.34 11.48
C VAL A 167 -10.05 13.07 11.76
N TYR A 168 -9.40 14.00 12.42
CA TYR A 168 -8.01 13.94 12.86
C TYR A 168 -7.98 13.88 14.37
N TYR A 169 -7.01 13.13 14.89
CA TYR A 169 -6.85 12.88 16.31
C TYR A 169 -5.41 13.17 16.73
N ASN A 170 -5.23 13.72 17.93
CA ASN A 170 -3.91 13.88 18.53
C ASN A 170 -3.34 12.54 19.01
N SER A 171 -2.09 12.55 19.48
CA SER A 171 -1.37 11.34 19.90
C SER A 171 -2.00 10.63 21.12
N VAL A 172 -2.86 11.31 21.88
CA VAL A 172 -3.60 10.70 23.00
C VAL A 172 -4.97 10.16 22.60
N GLY A 173 -5.38 10.33 21.33
CA GLY A 173 -6.61 9.78 20.75
C GLY A 173 -7.82 10.71 20.82
N LYS A 174 -7.62 11.99 21.17
CA LYS A 174 -8.69 12.99 21.21
C LYS A 174 -8.82 13.68 19.86
N ARG A 175 -10.04 14.02 19.46
CA ARG A 175 -10.30 14.78 18.21
C ARG A 175 -9.49 16.08 18.25
N SER A 176 -8.81 16.39 17.18
CA SER A 176 -8.13 17.68 17.01
C SER A 176 -8.79 18.51 15.92
N VAL A 177 -9.24 17.87 14.84
CA VAL A 177 -9.89 18.53 13.72
C VAL A 177 -10.94 17.59 13.12
N SER A 178 -12.08 18.13 12.69
CA SER A 178 -13.03 17.43 11.81
C SER A 178 -13.54 18.34 10.71
N GLY A 179 -13.94 17.77 9.59
CA GLY A 179 -14.50 18.53 8.47
C GLY A 179 -14.86 17.61 7.30
N TYR A 180 -15.10 18.23 6.14
CA TYR A 180 -15.57 17.54 4.95
C TYR A 180 -14.64 17.81 3.76
N TYR A 181 -14.41 16.79 2.93
CA TYR A 181 -13.73 16.89 1.64
C TYR A 181 -14.73 16.71 0.49
N TYR A 182 -14.64 17.58 -0.51
CA TYR A 182 -15.39 17.49 -1.76
C TYR A 182 -14.41 17.55 -2.94
N HIS A 183 -14.39 16.51 -3.79
CA HIS A 183 -13.44 16.33 -4.89
C HIS A 183 -11.97 16.51 -4.45
N GLY A 184 -11.61 15.94 -3.31
CA GLY A 184 -10.26 16.01 -2.76
C GLY A 184 -9.90 17.33 -2.06
N LEU A 185 -10.82 18.30 -2.01
CA LEU A 185 -10.58 19.63 -1.46
C LEU A 185 -11.38 19.84 -0.19
N ARG A 186 -10.80 20.51 0.81
CA ARG A 186 -11.55 20.93 2.00
C ARG A 186 -12.75 21.75 1.57
N ASN A 187 -13.92 21.39 2.08
CA ASN A 187 -15.17 22.07 1.77
C ASN A 187 -16.07 22.12 3.01
N GLY A 188 -16.88 23.16 3.13
CA GLY A 188 -17.74 23.37 4.29
C GLY A 188 -16.95 23.75 5.55
N ILE A 189 -17.53 23.45 6.71
CA ILE A 189 -17.02 23.86 8.01
C ILE A 189 -15.99 22.84 8.52
N TRP A 190 -14.83 23.36 8.89
CA TRP A 190 -13.74 22.65 9.54
C TRP A 190 -13.65 23.10 10.99
N ILE A 191 -13.87 22.17 11.92
CA ILE A 191 -13.90 22.42 13.35
C ILE A 191 -12.57 21.98 13.95
N HIS A 192 -11.92 22.88 14.67
CA HIS A 192 -10.71 22.60 15.44
C HIS A 192 -11.08 22.53 16.92
N PHE A 193 -10.56 21.52 17.62
CA PHE A 193 -10.83 21.28 19.02
C PHE A 193 -9.62 21.66 19.88
N GLU A 194 -9.85 21.98 21.15
CA GLU A 194 -8.80 22.07 22.15
C GLU A 194 -8.25 20.69 22.54
N GLU A 195 -7.25 20.67 23.41
CA GLU A 195 -6.59 19.42 23.85
C GLU A 195 -7.51 18.44 24.59
N ASP A 196 -8.70 18.88 25.03
CA ASP A 196 -9.71 18.03 25.64
C ASP A 196 -10.44 17.13 24.60
N GLY A 197 -10.42 17.52 23.32
CA GLY A 197 -11.07 16.85 22.20
C GLY A 197 -12.58 17.08 22.08
N THR A 198 -13.10 18.03 22.85
CA THR A 198 -14.54 18.31 22.97
C THR A 198 -14.84 19.80 22.87
N THR A 199 -14.01 20.65 23.48
CA THR A 199 -14.16 22.10 23.40
C THR A 199 -13.74 22.58 22.01
N ILE A 200 -14.62 23.29 21.32
CA ILE A 200 -14.31 23.89 20.03
C ILE A 200 -13.37 25.07 20.27
N LYS A 201 -12.22 25.05 19.60
CA LYS A 201 -11.24 26.14 19.58
C LYS A 201 -11.61 27.18 18.53
N LYS A 202 -11.86 26.71 17.31
CA LYS A 202 -12.21 27.56 16.17
C LYS A 202 -12.93 26.78 15.08
N LYS A 203 -13.62 27.51 14.22
CA LYS A 203 -14.23 27.02 12.99
C LYS A 203 -13.63 27.76 11.80
N GLU A 204 -13.33 27.04 10.73
CA GLU A 204 -12.88 27.57 9.45
C GLU A 204 -13.85 27.12 8.36
N GLU A 205 -14.29 28.02 7.48
CA GLU A 205 -15.10 27.64 6.33
C GLU A 205 -14.23 27.58 5.08
N PHE A 206 -14.36 26.50 4.32
CA PHE A 206 -13.68 26.31 3.06
C PHE A 206 -14.67 26.15 1.90
N LYS A 207 -14.35 26.76 0.77
CA LYS A 207 -15.04 26.53 -0.50
C LYS A 207 -14.02 26.11 -1.55
N ASN A 208 -14.14 24.88 -2.03
CA ASN A 208 -13.22 24.29 -3.02
C ASN A 208 -11.74 24.45 -2.60
N GLY A 209 -11.43 24.11 -1.35
CA GLY A 209 -10.07 24.13 -0.79
C GLY A 209 -9.55 25.51 -0.39
N ARG A 210 -10.29 26.60 -0.65
CA ARG A 210 -9.92 27.95 -0.23
C ARG A 210 -10.66 28.31 1.05
N LYS A 211 -9.92 28.76 2.06
CA LYS A 211 -10.50 29.31 3.28
C LYS A 211 -11.21 30.61 2.96
N VAL A 212 -12.49 30.70 3.27
CA VAL A 212 -13.33 31.90 3.04
C VAL A 212 -13.73 32.59 4.33
N TYR A 213 -13.69 31.88 5.47
CA TYR A 213 -14.01 32.42 6.78
C TYR A 213 -13.24 31.71 7.88
N GLU A 214 -12.96 32.41 8.98
CA GLU A 214 -12.39 31.87 10.22
C GLU A 214 -13.00 32.60 11.40
N ASN A 215 -13.43 31.87 12.42
CA ASN A 215 -13.93 32.43 13.66
C ASN A 215 -13.54 31.58 14.88
N GLU A 216 -13.30 32.26 15.99
CA GLU A 216 -13.16 31.61 17.30
C GLU A 216 -14.54 31.14 17.77
N ALA A 217 -14.59 30.02 18.51
CA ALA A 217 -15.85 29.35 18.85
C ALA A 217 -16.87 30.27 19.56
N ASP A 218 -16.38 31.19 20.38
CA ASP A 218 -17.19 32.09 21.21
C ASP A 218 -18.00 33.14 20.42
N LYS A 219 -17.79 33.24 19.11
CA LYS A 219 -18.44 34.24 18.24
C LYS A 219 -19.22 33.63 17.10
N TYR A 220 -19.36 32.30 17.01
CA TYR A 220 -20.21 31.70 15.98
C TYR A 220 -21.67 31.80 16.42
N ILE A 221 -22.25 32.91 16.02
CA ILE A 221 -23.65 33.19 16.13
C ILE A 221 -24.34 32.58 14.91
N ASP A 222 -25.37 31.77 15.13
CA ASP A 222 -26.26 31.30 14.08
C ASP A 222 -26.82 32.52 13.30
N PRO A 223 -26.58 32.62 11.98
CA PRO A 223 -27.03 33.78 11.19
C PRO A 223 -28.55 33.88 11.07
N GLU A 224 -29.30 32.80 11.34
CA GLU A 224 -30.76 32.81 11.38
C GLU A 224 -31.31 33.11 12.76
N THR A 225 -30.63 32.69 13.84
CA THR A 225 -31.17 32.77 15.21
C THR A 225 -30.46 33.75 16.14
N ASP A 226 -29.35 34.35 15.71
CA ASP A 226 -28.51 35.29 16.46
C ASP A 226 -28.02 34.73 17.83
N LYS A 227 -27.97 33.40 17.97
CA LYS A 227 -27.55 32.69 19.19
C LYS A 227 -26.18 32.01 19.05
N PRO A 228 -25.38 31.92 20.13
CA PRO A 228 -24.15 31.14 20.13
C PRO A 228 -24.46 29.67 19.84
N ILE A 229 -23.86 29.10 18.79
CA ILE A 229 -23.99 27.67 18.52
C ILE A 229 -23.06 26.90 19.46
N ASN A 230 -23.61 26.50 20.61
CA ASN A 230 -22.90 25.81 21.68
C ASN A 230 -22.97 24.27 21.57
N GLU A 231 -23.42 23.74 20.43
CA GLU A 231 -23.75 22.32 20.27
C GLU A 231 -22.80 21.61 19.28
N ASP A 232 -22.24 20.51 19.77
CA ASP A 232 -21.50 19.49 19.03
C ASP A 232 -22.52 18.67 18.21
N PHE A 233 -23.10 19.25 17.15
CA PHE A 233 -23.95 18.53 16.20
C PHE A 233 -23.09 17.59 15.34
N LEU A 234 -22.84 16.42 15.92
CA LEU A 234 -21.75 15.50 15.64
C LEU A 234 -21.93 14.61 14.39
N GLU A 235 -22.84 14.96 13.50
CA GLU A 235 -22.94 14.32 12.20
C GLU A 235 -23.05 15.42 11.15
N LEU A 236 -21.94 15.69 10.45
CA LEU A 236 -22.03 16.51 9.26
C LEU A 236 -22.85 15.73 8.22
N ASP A 237 -23.78 16.41 7.56
CA ASP A 237 -24.53 15.89 6.42
C ASP A 237 -23.59 15.65 5.23
N GLU A 238 -24.15 15.16 4.12
CA GLU A 238 -23.41 14.93 2.89
C GLU A 238 -22.81 16.20 2.26
N ASN A 239 -23.14 17.40 2.79
CA ASN A 239 -22.63 18.69 2.34
C ASN A 239 -21.61 19.30 3.31
N GLY A 240 -21.26 18.60 4.39
CA GLY A 240 -20.34 19.11 5.41
C GLY A 240 -20.97 20.15 6.34
N MET A 241 -22.31 20.17 6.43
CA MET A 241 -23.08 21.02 7.34
C MET A 241 -23.54 20.21 8.55
N PRO A 242 -23.69 20.80 9.75
CA PRO A 242 -24.26 20.08 10.89
C PRO A 242 -25.65 19.53 10.55
N ARG A 243 -25.92 18.23 10.79
CA ARG A 243 -27.29 17.69 10.74
C ARG A 243 -28.14 18.41 11.79
N GLN A 244 -29.27 18.96 11.34
CA GLN A 244 -30.33 19.53 12.18
C GLN A 244 -31.02 18.47 13.02
#